data_AF-D9SSC0-F1
#
_entry.id   AF-D9SSC0-F1
#
_cell.length_a   1.000
_cell.length_b   1.000
_cell.length_c   1.000
_cell.angle_alpha   90.00
_cell.angle_beta   90.00
_cell.angle_gamma   90.00
#
_symmetry.space_group_name_H-M   'P 1'
#
loop_
_entity.id
_entity.type
_entity.pdbx_description
1 polymer ?
#
loop_
_entity_poly.entity_id
_entity_poly.type
_entity_poly.pdbx_seq_one_letter_code
_entity_poly.pdbx_strand_id
1 'polypeptide(L)'
;MKSKIKRLILLNSLFYINNYAYAIVKATSNMSTVIGAWSITPYIFIFITTFLLENPISKRDKRIKLLLWVEFIIRIAVIFINYTASVYNPTDRNFAIFIGLEFVLMIINIYIIIKVYNKVKEYIRINGKYEELLTSEESKKLIDDYYFEKKQYLYLGVDERNEVKRAYKTTSLTGFSLILLAIIYLGVTFFLRIGGEKFRNIFLAIDMCMLLGYFKLSSVQLRAFYKDIATYKKVLIRDNFILLAGMTFLFIMEGFVYINTHDINFVTYIIGTVGIIPTLNTNRTISLNFHKVNKDYIVNNDDQ
;
A
#
# COMPACT_ATOMS: atom_id res chain seq x y z
N MET A 1 13.51 3.36 -14.42
CA MET A 1 12.20 4.03 -14.61
C MET A 1 11.28 3.36 -15.63
N LYS A 2 11.73 3.01 -16.86
CA LYS A 2 10.88 2.35 -17.88
C LYS A 2 10.22 1.05 -17.39
N SER A 3 10.96 0.18 -16.68
CA SER A 3 10.42 -1.06 -16.11
C SER A 3 9.29 -0.81 -15.09
N LYS A 4 9.45 0.21 -14.24
CA LYS A 4 8.43 0.62 -13.25
C LYS A 4 7.11 1.03 -13.90
N ILE A 5 7.15 1.71 -15.05
CA ILE A 5 5.94 2.11 -15.78
C ILE A 5 5.29 0.94 -16.48
N LYS A 6 6.06 0.03 -17.08
CA LYS A 6 5.49 -1.21 -17.62
C LYS A 6 4.76 -1.99 -16.53
N ARG A 7 5.35 -2.10 -15.32
CA ARG A 7 4.69 -2.72 -14.15
C ARG A 7 3.45 -1.96 -13.72
N LEU A 8 3.48 -0.62 -13.70
CA LEU A 8 2.32 0.20 -13.36
C LEU A 8 1.17 0.03 -14.35
N ILE A 9 1.46 0.07 -15.65
CA ILE A 9 0.45 -0.16 -16.70
C ILE A 9 -0.13 -1.56 -16.55
N LEU A 10 0.71 -2.58 -16.36
CA LEU A 10 0.26 -3.96 -16.14
C LEU A 10 -0.67 -4.08 -14.93
N LEU A 11 -0.24 -3.56 -13.76
CA LEU A 11 -1.05 -3.61 -12.54
C LEU A 11 -2.36 -2.82 -12.68
N ASN A 12 -2.34 -1.72 -13.42
CA ASN A 12 -3.54 -0.95 -13.70
C ASN A 12 -4.48 -1.71 -14.62
N SER A 13 -3.99 -2.34 -15.69
CA SER A 13 -4.80 -3.23 -16.54
C SER A 13 -5.40 -4.37 -15.74
N LEU A 14 -4.62 -5.00 -14.84
CA LEU A 14 -5.10 -6.05 -13.95
C LEU A 14 -6.19 -5.54 -12.99
N PHE A 15 -6.07 -4.31 -12.48
CA PHE A 15 -7.13 -3.67 -11.68
C PHE A 15 -8.46 -3.59 -12.44
N TYR A 16 -8.46 -3.10 -13.68
CA TYR A 16 -9.69 -2.99 -14.48
C TYR A 16 -10.25 -4.37 -14.87
N ILE A 17 -9.39 -5.30 -15.29
CA ILE A 17 -9.82 -6.68 -15.60
C ILE A 17 -10.44 -7.34 -14.36
N ASN A 18 -9.82 -7.14 -13.19
CA ASN A 18 -10.31 -7.69 -11.94
C ASN A 18 -11.68 -7.09 -11.54
N ASN A 19 -11.87 -5.78 -11.69
CA ASN A 19 -13.17 -5.14 -11.46
C ASN A 19 -14.23 -5.66 -12.43
N TYR A 20 -13.92 -5.71 -13.73
CA TYR A 20 -14.83 -6.27 -14.73
C TYR A 20 -15.25 -7.71 -14.42
N ALA A 21 -14.28 -8.58 -14.11
CA ALA A 21 -14.55 -9.96 -13.72
C ALA A 21 -15.42 -10.04 -12.46
N TYR A 22 -15.14 -9.22 -11.46
CA TYR A 22 -15.94 -9.12 -10.24
C TYR A 22 -17.40 -8.74 -10.56
N ALA A 23 -17.64 -7.72 -11.39
CA ALA A 23 -18.98 -7.28 -11.75
C ALA A 23 -19.79 -8.39 -12.45
N ILE A 24 -19.18 -9.11 -13.40
CA ILE A 24 -19.85 -10.24 -14.07
C ILE A 24 -20.17 -11.34 -13.06
N VAL A 25 -19.15 -11.80 -12.32
CA VAL A 25 -19.31 -12.93 -11.40
C VAL A 25 -20.37 -12.61 -10.35
N LYS A 26 -20.36 -11.39 -9.79
CA LYS A 26 -21.39 -10.95 -8.85
C LYS A 26 -22.78 -10.89 -9.46
N ALA A 27 -22.91 -10.42 -10.70
CA ALA A 27 -24.20 -10.35 -11.38
C ALA A 27 -24.76 -11.73 -11.79
N THR A 28 -23.90 -12.75 -11.94
CA THR A 28 -24.31 -14.09 -12.40
C THR A 28 -24.29 -15.19 -11.32
N SER A 29 -23.60 -14.98 -10.21
CA SER A 29 -23.31 -16.03 -9.21
C SER A 29 -23.97 -15.74 -7.87
N ASN A 30 -24.49 -16.80 -7.23
CA ASN A 30 -25.03 -16.76 -5.87
C ASN A 30 -23.96 -17.02 -4.78
N MET A 31 -22.66 -17.03 -5.13
CA MET A 31 -21.57 -17.31 -4.20
C MET A 31 -21.21 -16.10 -3.33
N SER A 32 -22.13 -15.71 -2.44
CA SER A 32 -22.04 -14.50 -1.62
C SER A 32 -20.74 -14.41 -0.81
N THR A 33 -20.22 -15.51 -0.27
CA THR A 33 -18.96 -15.53 0.49
C THR A 33 -17.72 -15.27 -0.37
N VAL A 34 -17.63 -15.90 -1.55
CA VAL A 34 -16.48 -15.73 -2.47
C VAL A 34 -16.48 -14.32 -3.07
N ILE A 35 -17.66 -13.83 -3.46
CA ILE A 35 -17.86 -12.44 -3.92
C ILE A 35 -17.51 -11.46 -2.79
N GLY A 36 -17.91 -11.80 -1.56
CA GLY A 36 -17.51 -11.16 -0.31
C GLY A 36 -16.01 -10.86 -0.25
N ALA A 37 -15.21 -11.92 -0.29
CA ALA A 37 -13.76 -11.84 -0.24
C ALA A 37 -13.16 -11.14 -1.48
N TRP A 38 -13.70 -11.40 -2.67
CA TRP A 38 -13.18 -10.83 -3.92
C TRP A 38 -13.39 -9.30 -3.99
N SER A 39 -14.43 -8.78 -3.34
CA SER A 39 -14.69 -7.33 -3.31
C SER A 39 -13.52 -6.51 -2.75
N ILE A 40 -12.63 -7.11 -1.96
CA ILE A 40 -11.47 -6.44 -1.35
C ILE A 40 -10.33 -6.21 -2.36
N THR A 41 -10.28 -7.01 -3.42
CA THR A 41 -9.17 -6.97 -4.38
C THR A 41 -9.00 -5.64 -5.12
N PRO A 42 -10.05 -4.90 -5.55
CA PRO A 42 -9.87 -3.61 -6.20
C PRO A 42 -9.16 -2.60 -5.29
N TYR A 43 -9.43 -2.63 -3.98
CA TYR A 43 -8.77 -1.74 -3.02
C TYR A 43 -7.30 -2.10 -2.83
N ILE A 44 -6.97 -3.39 -2.78
CA ILE A 44 -5.58 -3.85 -2.75
C ILE A 44 -4.84 -3.36 -4.00
N PHE A 45 -5.48 -3.42 -5.17
CA PHE A 45 -4.91 -2.89 -6.40
C PHE A 45 -4.72 -1.37 -6.36
N ILE A 46 -5.72 -0.58 -5.94
CA ILE A 46 -5.57 0.87 -5.74
C ILE A 46 -4.40 1.15 -4.81
N PHE A 47 -4.30 0.39 -3.73
CA PHE A 47 -3.26 0.53 -2.74
C PHE A 47 -1.86 0.31 -3.33
N ILE A 48 -1.64 -0.85 -3.97
CA ILE A 48 -0.35 -1.21 -4.58
C ILE A 48 0.04 -0.22 -5.67
N THR A 49 -0.91 0.12 -6.55
CA THR A 49 -0.66 1.02 -7.69
C THR A 49 -0.36 2.45 -7.23
N THR A 50 -1.09 2.98 -6.25
CA THR A 50 -0.83 4.30 -5.66
C THR A 50 0.55 4.36 -5.03
N PHE A 51 0.93 3.34 -4.25
CA PHE A 51 2.26 3.25 -3.65
C PHE A 51 3.39 3.24 -4.71
N LEU A 52 3.19 2.51 -5.82
CA LEU A 52 4.15 2.49 -6.91
C LEU A 52 4.21 3.82 -7.68
N LEU A 53 3.08 4.50 -7.87
CA LEU A 53 2.99 5.78 -8.58
C LEU A 53 3.55 6.95 -7.77
N GLU A 54 3.56 6.85 -6.44
CA GLU A 54 4.04 7.90 -5.59
C GLU A 54 5.56 8.11 -5.76
N ASN A 55 5.93 9.19 -6.45
CA ASN A 55 7.30 9.55 -6.79
C ASN A 55 7.78 10.74 -5.94
N PRO A 56 9.00 10.74 -5.39
CA PRO A 56 9.57 11.91 -4.72
C PRO A 56 9.48 13.22 -5.53
N ILE A 57 9.54 13.17 -6.86
CA ILE A 57 9.36 14.32 -7.75
C ILE A 57 7.95 14.91 -7.66
N SER A 58 6.91 14.11 -7.39
CA SER A 58 5.54 14.63 -7.22
C SER A 58 5.38 15.49 -5.96
N LYS A 59 6.30 15.38 -4.98
CA LYS A 59 6.35 16.31 -3.85
C LYS A 59 6.86 17.70 -4.25
N ARG A 60 7.64 17.78 -5.32
CA ARG A 60 8.27 19.02 -5.80
C ARG A 60 7.51 19.67 -6.95
N ASP A 61 6.88 18.88 -7.83
CA ASP A 61 6.07 19.37 -8.95
C ASP A 61 4.56 19.23 -8.68
N LYS A 62 3.88 20.37 -8.48
CA LYS A 62 2.42 20.45 -8.25
C LYS A 62 1.59 19.85 -9.39
N ARG A 63 2.06 19.94 -10.65
CA ARG A 63 1.35 19.41 -11.83
C ARG A 63 1.40 17.89 -11.85
N ILE A 64 2.54 17.30 -11.49
CA ILE A 64 2.66 15.84 -11.34
C ILE A 64 1.78 15.37 -10.19
N LYS A 65 1.80 16.09 -9.05
CA LYS A 65 0.92 15.80 -7.91
C LYS A 65 -0.56 15.81 -8.30
N LEU A 66 -1.01 16.82 -9.06
CA LEU A 66 -2.39 16.91 -9.53
C LEU A 66 -2.77 15.72 -10.41
N LEU A 67 -1.92 15.33 -11.36
CA LEU A 67 -2.18 14.17 -12.21
C LEU A 67 -2.32 12.87 -11.40
N LEU A 68 -1.48 12.67 -10.37
CA LEU A 68 -1.59 11.52 -9.48
C LEU A 68 -2.91 11.52 -8.67
N TRP A 69 -3.38 12.69 -8.24
CA TRP A 69 -4.67 12.80 -7.56
C TRP A 69 -5.84 12.49 -8.49
N VAL A 70 -5.83 13.03 -9.72
CA VAL A 70 -6.86 12.74 -10.72
C VAL A 70 -6.90 11.24 -11.03
N GLU A 71 -5.73 10.63 -11.21
CA GLU A 71 -5.59 9.18 -11.43
C GLU A 71 -6.22 8.38 -10.28
N PHE A 72 -5.88 8.71 -9.03
CA PHE A 72 -6.45 8.07 -7.84
C PHE A 72 -7.97 8.23 -7.74
N ILE A 73 -8.49 9.43 -8.00
CA ILE A 73 -9.94 9.70 -8.00
C ILE A 73 -10.65 8.87 -9.07
N ILE A 74 -10.06 8.73 -10.26
CA ILE A 74 -10.61 7.89 -11.33
C ILE A 74 -10.72 6.43 -10.86
N ARG A 75 -9.70 5.87 -10.20
CA ARG A 75 -9.79 4.50 -9.69
C ARG A 75 -10.87 4.33 -8.63
N ILE A 76 -11.05 5.32 -7.75
CA ILE A 76 -12.16 5.30 -6.79
C ILE A 76 -13.51 5.30 -7.52
N ALA A 77 -13.68 6.18 -8.51
CA ALA A 77 -14.90 6.26 -9.31
C ALA A 77 -15.19 4.95 -10.04
N VAL A 78 -14.16 4.26 -10.53
CA VAL A 78 -14.30 2.94 -11.17
C VAL A 78 -14.87 1.91 -10.21
N ILE A 79 -14.42 1.86 -8.95
CA ILE A 79 -15.00 0.91 -7.99
C ILE A 79 -16.48 1.20 -7.75
N PHE A 80 -16.87 2.48 -7.65
CA PHE A 80 -18.28 2.85 -7.52
C PHE A 80 -19.10 2.42 -8.73
N ILE A 81 -18.62 2.74 -9.95
CA ILE A 81 -19.28 2.35 -11.21
C ILE A 81 -19.45 0.84 -11.27
N ASN A 82 -18.41 0.10 -10.90
CA ASN A 82 -18.41 -1.36 -10.93
C ASN A 82 -19.39 -1.96 -9.90
N TYR A 83 -19.43 -1.40 -8.69
CA TYR A 83 -20.42 -1.79 -7.69
C TYR A 83 -21.85 -1.50 -8.18
N THR A 84 -22.10 -0.34 -8.80
CA THR A 84 -23.41 -0.01 -9.40
C THR A 84 -23.76 -0.94 -10.56
N ALA A 85 -22.79 -1.26 -11.43
CA ALA A 85 -22.98 -2.20 -12.53
C ALA A 85 -23.43 -3.57 -12.01
N SER A 86 -22.83 -4.05 -10.93
CA SER A 86 -23.10 -5.38 -10.35
C SER A 86 -24.54 -5.59 -9.82
N VAL A 87 -25.34 -4.53 -9.73
CA VAL A 87 -26.77 -4.61 -9.35
C VAL A 87 -27.65 -5.00 -10.54
N TYR A 88 -27.19 -4.77 -11.77
CA TYR A 88 -27.92 -5.07 -12.99
C TYR A 88 -27.52 -6.44 -13.56
N ASN A 89 -28.45 -7.09 -14.25
CA ASN A 89 -28.15 -8.30 -15.01
C ASN A 89 -27.20 -7.98 -16.18
N PRO A 90 -26.30 -8.89 -16.58
CA PRO A 90 -25.35 -8.63 -17.66
C PRO A 90 -26.00 -8.32 -19.02
N THR A 91 -27.25 -8.76 -19.23
CA THR A 91 -28.04 -8.49 -20.43
C THR A 91 -28.73 -7.12 -20.40
N ASP A 92 -28.74 -6.43 -19.26
CA ASP A 92 -29.32 -5.10 -19.12
C ASP A 92 -28.46 -4.05 -19.84
N ARG A 93 -29.12 -3.13 -20.54
CA ARG A 93 -28.45 -1.98 -21.17
C ARG A 93 -27.69 -1.14 -20.16
N ASN A 94 -28.19 -0.98 -18.94
CA ASN A 94 -27.52 -0.25 -17.88
C ASN A 94 -26.18 -0.89 -17.49
N PHE A 95 -26.13 -2.22 -17.39
CA PHE A 95 -24.88 -2.96 -17.16
C PHE A 95 -23.85 -2.63 -18.25
N ALA A 96 -24.25 -2.74 -19.53
CA ALA A 96 -23.38 -2.46 -20.66
C ALA A 96 -22.87 -1.00 -20.66
N ILE A 97 -23.71 -0.03 -20.28
CA ILE A 97 -23.31 1.38 -20.16
C ILE A 97 -22.24 1.56 -19.08
N PHE A 98 -22.43 0.98 -17.89
CA PHE A 98 -21.45 1.11 -16.80
C PHE A 98 -20.12 0.45 -17.13
N ILE A 99 -20.13 -0.74 -17.74
CA ILE A 99 -18.90 -1.38 -18.22
C ILE A 99 -18.21 -0.55 -19.32
N GLY A 100 -18.99 0.03 -20.24
CA GLY A 100 -18.45 0.94 -21.26
C GLY A 100 -17.78 2.16 -20.64
N LEU A 101 -18.39 2.75 -19.60
CA LEU A 101 -17.83 3.87 -18.85
C LEU A 101 -16.52 3.46 -18.13
N GLU A 102 -16.48 2.28 -17.52
CA GLU A 102 -15.28 1.72 -16.90
C GLU A 102 -14.12 1.58 -17.91
N PHE A 103 -14.40 1.11 -19.12
CA PHE A 103 -13.41 1.00 -20.19
C PHE A 103 -12.86 2.37 -20.64
N VAL A 104 -13.73 3.38 -20.75
CA VAL A 104 -13.31 4.77 -21.04
C VAL A 104 -12.39 5.29 -19.93
N LEU A 105 -12.75 5.08 -18.66
CA LEU A 105 -11.93 5.48 -17.52
C LEU A 105 -10.58 4.75 -17.49
N MET A 106 -10.53 3.47 -17.88
CA MET A 106 -9.27 2.73 -18.05
C MET A 106 -8.33 3.42 -19.03
N ILE A 107 -8.82 3.79 -20.22
CA ILE A 107 -8.01 4.47 -21.24
C ILE A 107 -7.49 5.80 -20.72
N ILE A 108 -8.37 6.60 -20.10
CA ILE A 108 -7.98 7.89 -19.50
C ILE A 108 -6.90 7.68 -18.44
N ASN A 109 -7.06 6.68 -17.58
CA ASN A 109 -6.11 6.39 -16.50
C ASN A 109 -4.74 5.95 -17.04
N ILE A 110 -4.71 5.06 -18.05
CA ILE A 110 -3.46 4.67 -18.75
C ILE A 110 -2.79 5.90 -19.38
N TYR A 111 -3.56 6.78 -20.03
CA TYR A 111 -3.04 8.03 -20.59
C TYR A 111 -2.41 8.93 -19.52
N ILE A 112 -3.05 9.08 -18.35
CA ILE A 112 -2.50 9.85 -17.24
C ILE A 112 -1.18 9.25 -16.74
N ILE A 113 -1.07 7.92 -16.59
CA ILE A 113 0.17 7.25 -16.19
C ILE A 113 1.31 7.56 -17.19
N ILE A 114 1.04 7.49 -18.49
CA ILE A 114 2.00 7.83 -19.54
C ILE A 114 2.40 9.31 -19.46
N LYS A 115 1.43 10.21 -19.24
CA LYS A 115 1.68 11.65 -19.10
C LYS A 115 2.55 11.97 -17.88
N VAL A 116 2.30 11.32 -16.75
CA VAL A 116 3.12 11.42 -15.54
C VAL A 116 4.55 10.97 -15.84
N TYR A 117 4.72 9.84 -16.52
CA TYR A 117 6.06 9.38 -16.91
C TYR A 117 6.83 10.42 -17.73
N ASN A 118 6.20 10.94 -18.78
CA ASN A 118 6.85 11.89 -19.67
C ASN A 118 7.28 13.15 -18.90
N LYS A 119 6.44 13.67 -18.01
CA LYS A 119 6.78 14.81 -17.14
C LYS A 119 7.91 14.50 -16.17
N VAL A 120 7.91 13.32 -15.55
CA VAL A 120 9.00 12.91 -14.66
C VAL A 120 10.31 12.81 -15.43
N LYS A 121 10.29 12.24 -16.65
CA LYS A 121 11.47 12.13 -17.51
C LYS A 121 12.00 13.52 -17.92
N GLU A 122 11.10 14.43 -18.28
CA GLU A 122 11.43 15.81 -18.62
C GLU A 122 12.03 16.55 -17.43
N TYR A 123 11.43 16.43 -16.25
CA TYR A 123 11.95 17.02 -15.01
C TYR A 123 13.38 16.56 -14.71
N ILE A 124 13.66 15.26 -14.85
CA ILE A 124 15.01 14.71 -14.65
C ILE A 124 16.00 15.25 -15.69
N ARG A 125 15.57 15.40 -16.94
CA ARG A 125 16.40 15.95 -18.01
C ARG A 125 16.79 17.41 -17.73
N ILE A 126 15.86 18.22 -17.24
CA ILE A 126 16.06 19.67 -17.03
C ILE A 126 16.87 19.95 -15.77
N ASN A 127 16.58 19.26 -14.66
CA ASN A 127 17.11 19.64 -13.34
C ASN A 127 18.39 18.91 -12.92
N GLY A 128 18.93 18.00 -13.73
CA GLY A 128 20.09 17.19 -13.33
C GLY A 128 19.76 16.20 -12.20
N LYS A 129 20.70 15.30 -11.91
CA LYS A 129 20.52 14.02 -11.18
C LYS A 129 19.45 14.06 -10.07
N TYR A 130 18.49 13.14 -10.24
CA TYR A 130 17.64 12.64 -9.16
C TYR A 130 18.53 11.93 -8.12
N GLU A 131 18.25 12.10 -6.82
CA GLU A 131 18.71 11.13 -5.80
C GLU A 131 18.11 9.78 -6.19
N GLU A 132 18.80 9.06 -7.08
CA GLU A 132 18.38 7.75 -7.56
C GLU A 132 18.26 6.85 -6.35
N LEU A 133 17.05 6.47 -5.95
CA LEU A 133 16.90 5.41 -4.95
C LEU A 133 17.59 4.16 -5.49
N LEU A 134 18.17 3.36 -4.59
CA LEU A 134 18.82 2.12 -4.97
C LEU A 134 17.90 1.29 -5.88
N THR A 135 18.47 0.71 -6.94
CA THR A 135 17.76 -0.26 -7.76
C THR A 135 17.42 -1.49 -6.93
N SER A 136 16.47 -2.33 -7.40
CA SER A 136 16.15 -3.57 -6.67
C SER A 136 17.33 -4.53 -6.60
N GLU A 137 18.21 -4.50 -7.62
CA GLU A 137 19.43 -5.31 -7.67
C GLU A 137 20.47 -4.78 -6.69
N GLU A 138 20.70 -3.46 -6.64
CA GLU A 138 21.58 -2.83 -5.64
C GLU A 138 21.09 -3.10 -4.22
N SER A 139 19.78 -2.95 -3.98
CA SER A 139 19.17 -3.20 -2.68
C SER A 139 19.31 -4.66 -2.27
N LYS A 140 19.14 -5.60 -3.22
CA LYS A 140 19.29 -7.03 -2.96
C LYS A 140 20.74 -7.38 -2.65
N LYS A 141 21.69 -6.89 -3.46
CA LYS A 141 23.13 -7.07 -3.24
C LYS A 141 23.55 -6.54 -1.88
N LEU A 142 23.10 -5.34 -1.50
CA LEU A 142 23.32 -4.76 -0.17
C LEU A 142 22.80 -5.63 0.98
N ILE A 143 21.57 -6.13 0.86
CA ILE A 143 20.98 -7.05 1.85
C ILE A 143 21.79 -8.35 1.93
N ASP A 144 22.15 -8.91 0.78
CA ASP A 144 22.90 -10.16 0.72
C ASP A 144 24.30 -9.99 1.35
N ASP A 145 24.98 -8.89 1.02
CA ASP A 145 26.30 -8.54 1.55
C ASP A 145 26.26 -8.27 3.08
N TYR A 146 25.18 -7.67 3.59
CA TYR A 146 25.01 -7.38 5.02
C TYR A 146 24.71 -8.64 5.84
N TYR A 147 23.76 -9.47 5.39
CA TYR A 147 23.29 -10.62 6.18
C TYR A 147 24.16 -11.87 6.00
N PHE A 148 24.69 -12.11 4.80
CA PHE A 148 25.41 -13.36 4.48
C PHE A 148 26.92 -13.15 4.40
N GLU A 149 27.38 -12.11 3.71
CA GLU A 149 28.82 -11.96 3.49
C GLU A 149 29.52 -11.25 4.66
N LYS A 150 28.82 -10.41 5.44
CA LYS A 150 29.39 -9.54 6.50
C LYS A 150 30.56 -8.66 6.01
N LYS A 151 30.76 -8.51 4.71
CA LYS A 151 31.96 -7.89 4.11
C LYS A 151 31.92 -6.36 4.13
N GLN A 152 30.74 -5.76 4.12
CA GLN A 152 30.54 -4.36 3.69
C GLN A 152 30.91 -3.25 4.69
N TYR A 153 31.45 -3.56 5.86
CA TYR A 153 31.56 -2.56 6.94
C TYR A 153 32.87 -2.59 7.72
N LEU A 154 33.86 -3.38 7.29
CA LEU A 154 35.13 -3.49 8.00
C LEU A 154 35.92 -2.16 7.99
N TYR A 155 35.81 -1.41 6.89
CA TYR A 155 36.52 -0.15 6.62
C TYR A 155 35.78 1.12 7.10
N LEU A 156 34.51 1.02 7.51
CA LEU A 156 33.71 2.17 7.96
C LEU A 156 34.00 2.56 9.42
N GLY A 157 33.82 3.84 9.74
CA GLY A 157 33.91 4.36 11.10
C GLY A 157 32.87 3.71 12.03
N VAL A 158 33.10 3.75 13.36
CA VAL A 158 32.17 3.16 14.35
C VAL A 158 30.76 3.77 14.22
N ASP A 159 30.67 5.08 13.99
CA ASP A 159 29.39 5.78 13.88
C ASP A 159 28.64 5.45 12.59
N GLU A 160 29.34 5.40 11.45
CA GLU A 160 28.77 5.03 10.15
C GLU A 160 28.26 3.58 10.16
N ARG A 161 29.05 2.66 10.74
CA ARG A 161 28.60 1.27 10.95
C ARG A 161 27.32 1.19 11.74
N ASN A 162 27.21 1.98 12.82
CA ASN A 162 26.03 2.00 13.66
C ASN A 162 24.82 2.58 12.92
N GLU A 163 25.02 3.58 12.07
CA GLU A 163 23.99 4.16 11.22
C GLU A 163 23.47 3.16 10.18
N VAL A 164 24.37 2.45 9.49
CA VAL A 164 23.97 1.41 8.53
C VAL A 164 23.23 0.26 9.22
N LYS A 165 23.79 -0.29 10.31
CA LYS A 165 23.14 -1.36 11.09
C LYS A 165 21.73 -0.95 11.53
N ARG A 166 21.56 0.31 11.93
CA ARG A 166 20.25 0.88 12.30
C ARG A 166 19.32 0.96 11.09
N ALA A 167 19.80 1.38 9.93
CA ALA A 167 19.01 1.43 8.70
C ALA A 167 18.50 0.02 8.27
N TYR A 168 19.35 -1.01 8.35
CA TYR A 168 18.93 -2.40 8.08
C TYR A 168 17.91 -2.89 9.09
N LYS A 169 18.19 -2.72 10.39
CA LYS A 169 17.28 -3.13 11.45
C LYS A 169 15.90 -2.49 11.30
N THR A 170 15.85 -1.18 11.05
CA THR A 170 14.59 -0.44 10.88
C THR A 170 13.83 -0.87 9.62
N THR A 171 14.52 -1.16 8.52
CA THR A 171 13.90 -1.66 7.28
C THR A 171 13.36 -3.07 7.44
N SER A 172 14.09 -3.96 8.11
CA SER A 172 13.61 -5.32 8.42
C SER A 172 12.35 -5.28 9.29
N LEU A 173 12.36 -4.48 10.37
CA LEU A 173 11.18 -4.26 11.21
C LEU A 173 10.01 -3.66 10.43
N THR A 174 10.29 -2.80 9.45
CA THR A 174 9.28 -2.26 8.52
C THR A 174 8.60 -3.38 7.74
N GLY A 175 9.36 -4.31 7.17
CA GLY A 175 8.81 -5.48 6.47
C GLY A 175 7.88 -6.32 7.34
N PHE A 176 8.32 -6.67 8.56
CA PHE A 176 7.48 -7.41 9.52
C PHE A 176 6.21 -6.64 9.91
N SER A 177 6.32 -5.32 10.12
CA SER A 177 5.18 -4.47 10.49
C SER A 177 4.12 -4.43 9.38
N LEU A 178 4.54 -4.38 8.11
CA LEU A 178 3.63 -4.38 6.96
C LEU A 178 2.93 -5.73 6.79
N ILE A 179 3.64 -6.84 6.97
CA ILE A 179 3.05 -8.18 6.91
C ILE A 179 2.00 -8.34 8.02
N LEU A 180 2.35 -7.97 9.25
CA LEU A 180 1.44 -8.07 10.38
C LEU A 180 0.20 -7.20 10.19
N LEU A 181 0.37 -5.97 9.70
CA LEU A 181 -0.72 -5.05 9.39
C LEU A 181 -1.66 -5.61 8.30
N ALA A 182 -1.10 -6.24 7.26
CA ALA A 182 -1.89 -6.90 6.23
C ALA A 182 -2.67 -8.09 6.79
N ILE A 183 -2.06 -8.90 7.66
CA ILE A 183 -2.74 -10.03 8.32
C ILE A 183 -3.88 -9.53 9.20
N ILE A 184 -3.68 -8.47 9.99
CA ILE A 184 -4.74 -7.90 10.83
C ILE A 184 -5.89 -7.36 9.97
N TYR A 185 -5.58 -6.57 8.95
CA TYR A 185 -6.60 -5.97 8.09
C TYR A 185 -7.39 -7.02 7.31
N LEU A 186 -6.70 -7.93 6.63
CA LEU A 186 -7.34 -9.03 5.90
C LEU A 186 -8.05 -9.99 6.85
N GLY A 187 -7.49 -10.20 8.05
CA GLY A 187 -8.03 -11.10 9.06
C GLY A 187 -9.42 -10.68 9.52
N VAL A 188 -9.58 -9.41 9.92
CA VAL A 188 -10.89 -8.84 10.26
C VAL A 188 -11.88 -9.04 9.13
N THR A 189 -11.48 -8.75 7.89
CA THR A 189 -12.41 -8.76 6.75
C THR A 189 -12.80 -10.15 6.26
N PHE A 190 -11.87 -11.11 6.31
CA PHE A 190 -12.05 -12.44 5.73
C PHE A 190 -12.53 -13.45 6.78
N PHE A 191 -11.90 -13.48 7.95
CA PHE A 191 -12.18 -14.51 8.96
C PHE A 191 -13.51 -14.28 9.68
N LEU A 192 -13.90 -13.02 9.94
CA LEU A 192 -15.23 -12.74 10.51
C LEU A 192 -16.35 -13.19 9.60
N ARG A 193 -16.21 -13.02 8.28
CA ARG A 193 -17.21 -13.44 7.29
C ARG A 193 -17.29 -14.96 7.14
N ILE A 194 -16.17 -15.66 7.18
CA ILE A 194 -16.14 -17.13 7.04
C ILE A 194 -16.59 -17.82 8.32
N GLY A 195 -16.12 -17.36 9.48
CA GLY A 195 -16.53 -17.96 10.75
C GLY A 195 -17.96 -17.56 11.15
N GLY A 196 -18.45 -16.43 10.66
CA GLY A 196 -19.74 -15.88 11.05
C GLY A 196 -19.80 -15.50 12.53
N GLU A 197 -20.99 -15.20 13.01
CA GLU A 197 -21.20 -14.63 14.35
C GLU A 197 -20.67 -15.49 15.50
N LYS A 198 -20.70 -16.83 15.34
CA LYS A 198 -20.25 -17.78 16.37
C LYS A 198 -18.80 -17.56 16.81
N PHE A 199 -17.92 -17.19 15.88
CA PHE A 199 -16.48 -17.02 16.15
C PHE A 199 -16.05 -15.56 16.35
N ARG A 200 -16.98 -14.61 16.32
CA ARG A 200 -16.71 -13.16 16.42
C ARG A 200 -15.79 -12.80 17.59
N ASN A 201 -16.11 -13.28 18.80
CA ASN A 201 -15.35 -12.93 20.00
C ASN A 201 -13.94 -13.54 20.00
N ILE A 202 -13.78 -14.71 19.39
CA ILE A 202 -12.47 -15.36 19.24
C ILE A 202 -11.61 -14.56 18.27
N PHE A 203 -12.17 -14.14 17.13
CA PHE A 203 -11.45 -13.29 16.18
C PHE A 203 -11.11 -11.92 16.77
N LEU A 204 -12.01 -11.30 17.53
CA LEU A 204 -11.71 -10.07 18.27
C LEU A 204 -10.49 -10.24 19.18
N ALA A 205 -10.41 -11.35 19.92
CA ALA A 205 -9.29 -11.63 20.81
C ALA A 205 -7.98 -11.82 20.03
N ILE A 206 -8.02 -12.56 18.91
CA ILE A 206 -6.87 -12.75 18.03
C ILE A 206 -6.39 -11.41 17.46
N ASP A 207 -7.31 -10.61 16.91
CA ASP A 207 -7.00 -9.30 16.32
C ASP A 207 -6.44 -8.33 17.36
N MET A 208 -7.00 -8.30 18.57
CA MET A 208 -6.45 -7.53 19.69
C MET A 208 -5.02 -7.96 20.02
N CYS A 209 -4.75 -9.26 20.12
CA CYS A 209 -3.41 -9.78 20.38
C CYS A 209 -2.43 -9.39 19.27
N MET A 210 -2.83 -9.51 18.00
CA MET A 210 -2.00 -9.10 16.86
C MET A 210 -1.76 -7.58 16.84
N LEU A 211 -2.78 -6.78 17.18
CA LEU A 211 -2.68 -5.33 17.23
C LEU A 211 -1.74 -4.86 18.36
N LEU A 212 -1.79 -5.51 19.53
CA LEU A 212 -0.83 -5.29 20.62
C LEU A 212 0.60 -5.66 20.20
N GLY A 213 0.76 -6.79 19.51
CA GLY A 213 2.03 -7.19 18.90
C GLY A 213 2.54 -6.15 17.90
N TYR A 214 1.66 -5.63 17.06
CA TYR A 214 1.96 -4.55 16.11
C TYR A 214 2.38 -3.26 16.82
N PHE A 215 1.67 -2.82 17.86
CA PHE A 215 2.04 -1.61 18.62
C PHE A 215 3.42 -1.77 19.29
N LYS A 216 3.72 -2.96 19.79
CA LYS A 216 5.05 -3.25 20.35
C LYS A 216 6.13 -3.18 19.27
N LEU A 217 5.89 -3.80 18.12
CA LEU A 217 6.81 -3.80 16.99
C LEU A 217 7.06 -2.37 16.46
N SER A 218 5.98 -1.59 16.28
CA SER A 218 6.04 -0.18 15.87
C SER A 218 6.82 0.67 16.88
N SER A 219 6.63 0.45 18.19
CA SER A 219 7.43 1.15 19.21
C SER A 219 8.93 0.86 19.09
N VAL A 220 9.31 -0.40 18.88
CA VAL A 220 10.71 -0.80 18.72
C VAL A 220 11.30 -0.22 17.42
N GLN A 221 10.55 -0.29 16.34
CA GLN A 221 10.92 0.24 15.03
C GLN A 221 11.14 1.75 15.06
N LEU A 222 10.17 2.52 15.57
CA LEU A 222 10.23 3.98 15.59
C LEU A 222 11.29 4.50 16.55
N ARG A 223 11.53 3.81 17.68
CA ARG A 223 12.63 4.13 18.59
C ARG A 223 13.99 3.87 17.95
N ALA A 224 14.11 2.84 17.13
CA ALA A 224 15.33 2.59 16.38
C ALA A 224 15.55 3.62 15.26
N PHE A 225 14.47 4.19 14.69
CA PHE A 225 14.54 5.15 13.60
C PHE A 225 14.79 6.59 14.06
N TYR A 226 13.97 7.12 14.97
CA TYR A 226 14.07 8.50 15.43
C TYR A 226 15.09 8.64 16.57
N LYS A 227 16.06 9.55 16.42
CA LYS A 227 17.00 9.91 17.49
C LYS A 227 16.32 10.74 18.59
N ASP A 228 15.37 11.60 18.21
CA ASP A 228 14.62 12.44 19.14
C ASP A 228 13.40 11.70 19.74
N ILE A 229 13.33 11.72 21.08
CA ILE A 229 12.27 11.09 21.87
C ILE A 229 10.92 11.76 21.62
N ALA A 230 10.89 13.10 21.47
CA ALA A 230 9.63 13.83 21.29
C ALA A 230 8.98 13.48 19.94
N THR A 231 9.78 13.50 18.87
CA THR A 231 9.35 13.11 17.52
C THR A 231 8.89 11.65 17.47
N TYR A 232 9.65 10.74 18.08
CA TYR A 232 9.27 9.32 18.21
C TYR A 232 7.88 9.15 18.84
N LYS A 233 7.65 9.75 20.02
CA LYS A 233 6.38 9.61 20.75
C LYS A 233 5.22 10.18 19.93
N LYS A 234 5.40 11.33 19.30
CA LYS A 234 4.37 11.98 18.48
C LYS A 234 3.95 11.10 17.30
N VAL A 235 4.92 10.54 16.57
CA VAL A 235 4.63 9.67 15.41
C VAL A 235 3.99 8.35 15.86
N LEU A 236 4.50 7.74 16.93
CA LEU A 236 3.95 6.50 17.49
C LEU A 236 2.48 6.66 17.90
N ILE A 237 2.16 7.73 18.64
CA ILE A 237 0.79 7.99 19.09
C ILE A 237 -0.12 8.23 17.89
N ARG A 238 0.28 9.08 16.95
CA ARG A 238 -0.50 9.38 15.74
C ARG A 238 -0.82 8.10 14.96
N ASP A 239 0.20 7.31 14.65
CA ASP A 239 0.05 6.13 13.79
C ASP A 239 -0.78 5.04 14.47
N ASN A 240 -0.48 4.74 15.74
CA ASN A 240 -1.21 3.70 16.48
C ASN A 240 -2.65 4.11 16.78
N PHE A 241 -2.91 5.38 17.10
CA PHE A 241 -4.26 5.85 17.38
C PHE A 241 -5.13 5.83 16.13
N ILE A 242 -4.63 6.34 15.00
CA ILE A 242 -5.39 6.34 13.74
C ILE A 242 -5.60 4.91 13.23
N LEU A 243 -4.60 4.03 13.37
CA LEU A 243 -4.76 2.62 13.06
C LEU A 243 -5.82 1.95 13.95
N LEU A 244 -5.75 2.16 15.28
CA LEU A 244 -6.73 1.62 16.22
C LEU A 244 -8.14 2.06 15.84
N ALA A 245 -8.35 3.36 15.60
CA ALA A 245 -9.64 3.89 15.22
C ALA A 245 -10.18 3.26 13.92
N GLY A 246 -9.34 3.15 12.89
CA GLY A 246 -9.72 2.52 11.62
C GLY A 246 -10.03 1.03 11.75
N MET A 247 -9.23 0.30 12.51
CA MET A 247 -9.43 -1.14 12.76
C MET A 247 -10.65 -1.40 13.63
N THR A 248 -10.89 -0.59 14.67
CA THR A 248 -12.10 -0.68 15.50
C THR A 248 -13.35 -0.42 14.67
N PHE A 249 -13.35 0.60 13.81
CA PHE A 249 -14.46 0.86 12.91
C PHE A 249 -14.71 -0.31 11.96
N LEU A 250 -13.66 -0.82 11.30
CA LEU A 250 -13.73 -1.97 10.42
C LEU A 250 -14.31 -3.20 11.14
N PHE A 251 -13.85 -3.48 12.36
CA PHE A 251 -14.33 -4.59 13.17
C PHE A 251 -15.79 -4.42 13.58
N ILE A 252 -16.22 -3.23 13.99
CA ILE A 252 -17.61 -2.97 14.37
C ILE A 252 -18.52 -3.22 13.17
N MET A 253 -18.16 -2.67 12.01
CA MET A 253 -18.98 -2.79 10.82
C MET A 253 -19.01 -4.23 10.30
N GLU A 254 -17.87 -4.91 10.15
CA GLU A 254 -17.84 -6.29 9.62
C GLU A 254 -18.26 -7.33 10.65
N GLY A 255 -18.00 -7.10 11.94
CA GLY A 255 -18.26 -8.05 13.02
C GLY A 255 -19.65 -7.95 13.63
N PHE A 256 -20.29 -6.78 13.61
CA PHE A 256 -21.62 -6.60 14.21
C PHE A 256 -22.68 -6.17 13.21
N VAL A 257 -22.37 -5.28 12.27
CA VAL A 257 -23.37 -4.74 11.34
C VAL A 257 -23.57 -5.68 10.14
N TYR A 258 -22.47 -6.13 9.52
CA TYR A 258 -22.50 -6.84 8.23
C TYR A 258 -22.18 -8.33 8.32
N ILE A 259 -21.91 -8.88 9.51
CA ILE A 259 -21.42 -10.26 9.69
C ILE A 259 -22.33 -11.34 9.09
N ASN A 260 -23.64 -11.09 9.08
CA ASN A 260 -24.67 -12.00 8.52
C ASN A 260 -25.27 -11.48 7.22
N THR A 261 -24.72 -10.40 6.66
CA THR A 261 -25.19 -9.84 5.39
C THR A 261 -24.32 -10.33 4.25
N HIS A 262 -24.93 -10.58 3.10
CA HIS A 262 -24.18 -10.82 1.85
C HIS A 262 -23.61 -9.52 1.28
N ASP A 263 -24.02 -8.38 1.83
CA ASP A 263 -23.60 -7.06 1.40
C ASP A 263 -22.21 -6.68 1.96
N ILE A 264 -21.54 -5.86 1.19
CA ILE A 264 -20.21 -5.33 1.48
C ILE A 264 -20.38 -3.83 1.42
N ASN A 265 -20.19 -3.15 2.56
CA ASN A 265 -20.23 -1.71 2.57
C ASN A 265 -18.86 -1.16 2.21
N PHE A 266 -18.73 -0.69 0.98
CA PHE A 266 -17.52 -0.06 0.45
C PHE A 266 -16.96 1.08 1.33
N VAL A 267 -17.85 1.86 1.99
CA VAL A 267 -17.45 2.94 2.89
C VAL A 267 -16.70 2.40 4.11
N THR A 268 -17.10 1.23 4.60
CA THR A 268 -16.43 0.53 5.70
C THR A 268 -14.95 0.31 5.40
N TYR A 269 -14.65 -0.24 4.24
CA TYR A 269 -13.28 -0.57 3.84
C TYR A 269 -12.44 0.67 3.55
N ILE A 270 -13.02 1.74 2.98
CA ILE A 270 -12.29 3.01 2.83
C ILE A 270 -11.86 3.53 4.19
N ILE A 271 -12.80 3.67 5.13
CA ILE A 271 -12.49 4.25 6.44
C ILE A 271 -11.44 3.41 7.17
N GLY A 272 -11.58 2.07 7.11
CA GLY A 272 -10.54 1.17 7.62
C GLY A 272 -9.18 1.38 6.96
N THR A 273 -9.14 1.53 5.64
CA THR A 273 -7.90 1.78 4.87
C THR A 273 -7.27 3.13 5.22
N VAL A 274 -8.09 4.19 5.41
CA VAL A 274 -7.61 5.51 5.85
C VAL A 274 -6.90 5.42 7.20
N GLY A 275 -7.37 4.54 8.09
CA GLY A 275 -6.71 4.22 9.36
C GLY A 275 -5.26 3.73 9.21
N ILE A 276 -4.93 3.10 8.09
CA ILE A 276 -3.61 2.50 7.84
C ILE A 276 -2.63 3.49 7.18
N ILE A 277 -3.13 4.55 6.52
CA ILE A 277 -2.32 5.49 5.74
C ILE A 277 -1.15 6.10 6.54
N PRO A 278 -1.32 6.59 7.79
CA PRO A 278 -0.22 7.21 8.54
C PRO A 278 0.95 6.25 8.78
N THR A 279 0.65 5.01 9.18
CA THR A 279 1.62 3.92 9.37
C THR A 279 2.45 3.69 8.11
N LEU A 280 1.79 3.62 6.95
CA LEU A 280 2.46 3.35 5.68
C LEU A 280 3.37 4.49 5.26
N ASN A 281 2.95 5.73 5.49
CA ASN A 281 3.78 6.90 5.25
C ASN A 281 5.04 6.90 6.11
N THR A 282 4.92 6.48 7.38
CA THR A 282 6.07 6.32 8.28
C THR A 282 6.99 5.20 7.79
N ASN A 283 6.45 4.03 7.49
CA ASN A 283 7.20 2.88 6.95
C ASN A 283 7.94 3.23 5.65
N ARG A 284 7.30 4.00 4.77
CA ARG A 284 7.93 4.51 3.55
C ARG A 284 9.07 5.48 3.84
N THR A 285 8.90 6.36 4.83
CA THR A 285 9.95 7.29 5.25
C THR A 285 11.19 6.54 5.74
N ILE A 286 10.99 5.46 6.50
CA ILE A 286 12.07 4.57 6.96
C ILE A 286 12.77 3.90 5.77
N SER A 287 12.01 3.35 4.82
CA SER A 287 12.56 2.74 3.60
C SER A 287 13.35 3.74 2.75
N LEU A 288 12.86 4.98 2.59
CA LEU A 288 13.60 6.03 1.87
C LEU A 288 14.91 6.40 2.57
N ASN A 289 14.91 6.46 3.91
CA ASN A 289 16.13 6.69 4.67
C ASN A 289 17.15 5.57 4.48
N PHE A 290 16.71 4.31 4.45
CA PHE A 290 17.58 3.18 4.13
C PHE A 290 18.25 3.34 2.77
N HIS A 291 17.49 3.71 1.75
CA HIS A 291 18.04 3.94 0.42
C HIS A 291 19.04 5.10 0.41
N LYS A 292 18.75 6.19 1.11
CA LYS A 292 19.65 7.35 1.19
C LYS A 292 20.97 6.98 1.86
N VAL A 293 20.90 6.46 3.08
CA VAL A 293 22.07 6.06 3.87
C VAL A 293 22.94 5.08 3.09
N ASN A 294 22.37 4.04 2.49
CA ASN A 294 23.15 3.02 1.79
C ASN A 294 23.65 3.43 0.40
N LYS A 295 23.00 4.38 -0.26
CA LYS A 295 23.48 4.87 -1.55
C LYS A 295 24.75 5.70 -1.42
N ASP A 296 24.80 6.55 -0.41
CA ASP A 296 25.99 7.35 -0.13
C ASP A 296 27.23 6.44 0.06
N TYR A 297 27.03 5.22 0.56
CA TYR A 297 28.10 4.22 0.71
C TYR A 297 28.45 3.45 -0.58
N ILE A 298 27.52 3.19 -1.50
CA ILE A 298 27.86 2.55 -2.79
C ILE A 298 28.71 3.50 -3.62
N VAL A 299 28.30 4.76 -3.72
CA VAL A 299 29.00 5.76 -4.55
C VAL A 299 30.44 5.98 -4.05
N ASN A 300 30.66 5.98 -2.75
CA ASN A 300 32.00 6.18 -2.18
C ASN A 300 32.93 4.94 -2.26
N ASN A 301 32.38 3.73 -2.49
CA ASN A 301 33.19 2.50 -2.64
C ASN A 301 33.55 2.19 -4.10
N ASP A 302 32.78 2.66 -5.08
CA ASP A 302 33.13 2.49 -6.51
C ASP A 302 34.27 3.43 -6.95
N ASP A 303 34.58 4.46 -6.14
CA ASP A 303 35.68 5.43 -6.37
C ASP A 303 37.00 5.07 -5.64
N GLN A 304 37.06 3.92 -4.94
CA GLN A 304 38.25 3.39 -4.23
C GLN A 304 38.78 2.10 -4.87
#